data_AF-A0A661UTL8-F1
#
_entry.id   AF-A0A661UTL8-F1
#
_cell.length_a   1.000
_cell.length_b   1.000
_cell.length_c   1.000
_cell.angle_alpha   90.00
_cell.angle_beta   90.00
_cell.angle_gamma   90.00
#
_symmetry.space_group_name_H-M   'P 1'
#
loop_
_entity.id
_entity.type
_entity.pdbx_description
1 polymer ?
#
loop_
_entity_poly.entity_id
_entity_poly.type
_entity_poly.pdbx_seq_one_letter_code
_entity_poly.pdbx_strand_id
1 'polypeptide(L)' 'MKEILDVFTGKVEISANEIIIRALALGSCIAVVAYDAKNRIGGIAHIMLFGKAPENKNQEENKYAENAIS' A
#
# COMPACT_ATOMS: atom_id res chain seq x y z
N MET A 1 -9.21 -10.88 19.24
CA MET A 1 -7.93 -10.49 18.60
C MET A 1 -8.27 -10.08 17.19
N LYS A 2 -7.96 -8.86 16.74
CA LYS A 2 -8.26 -8.45 15.35
C LYS A 2 -7.23 -9.07 14.42
N GLU A 3 -7.67 -9.58 13.28
CA GLU A 3 -6.79 -10.06 12.22
C GLU A 3 -5.91 -8.90 11.71
N ILE A 4 -4.67 -9.22 11.34
CA ILE A 4 -3.71 -8.25 10.84
C ILE A 4 -3.30 -8.62 9.43
N LEU A 5 -3.47 -7.69 8.50
CA LEU A 5 -2.98 -7.75 7.14
C LEU A 5 -1.73 -6.88 7.04
N ASP A 6 -0.57 -7.51 6.98
CA ASP A 6 0.71 -6.81 6.82
C ASP A 6 0.95 -6.45 5.35
N VAL A 7 1.27 -5.18 5.11
CA VAL A 7 1.59 -4.64 3.79
C VAL A 7 3.10 -4.59 3.63
N PHE A 8 3.63 -5.45 2.75
CA PHE A 8 5.05 -5.50 2.47
C PHE A 8 5.50 -4.32 1.60
N THR A 9 6.79 -4.00 1.64
CA THR A 9 7.40 -2.95 0.81
C THR A 9 7.09 -3.18 -0.67
N GLY A 10 6.57 -2.16 -1.35
CA GLY A 10 6.19 -2.24 -2.75
C GLY A 10 4.81 -2.87 -3.01
N LYS A 11 4.02 -3.11 -1.96
CA LYS A 11 2.65 -3.60 -2.06
C LYS A 11 1.61 -2.53 -1.76
N VAL A 12 0.41 -2.79 -2.28
CA VAL A 12 -0.82 -2.09 -1.91
C VAL A 12 -1.79 -3.16 -1.45
N GLU A 13 -2.36 -2.98 -0.27
CA GLU A 13 -3.38 -3.87 0.28
C GLU A 13 -4.64 -3.09 0.59
N ILE A 14 -5.80 -3.70 0.34
CA ILE A 14 -7.12 -3.11 0.53
C ILE A 14 -8.00 -4.14 1.25
N SER A 15 -8.82 -3.68 2.19
CA SER A 15 -9.80 -4.53 2.85
C SER A 15 -11.06 -3.78 3.22
N ALA A 16 -12.19 -4.47 3.11
CA ALA A 16 -13.50 -4.05 3.64
C ALA A 16 -13.84 -4.74 4.97
N ASN A 17 -12.96 -5.64 5.45
CA ASN A 17 -13.18 -6.41 6.67
C ASN A 17 -12.77 -5.60 7.90
N GLU A 18 -13.29 -5.98 9.08
CA GLU A 18 -12.93 -5.35 10.35
C GLU A 18 -11.55 -5.84 10.86
N ILE A 19 -10.50 -5.47 10.14
CA ILE A 19 -9.12 -5.92 10.37
C ILE A 19 -8.17 -4.74 10.58
N ILE A 20 -6.92 -5.03 10.94
CA ILE A 20 -5.83 -4.05 10.98
C ILE A 20 -5.01 -4.21 9.69
N ILE A 21 -4.96 -3.17 8.85
CA ILE A 21 -4.00 -3.09 7.75
C ILE A 21 -2.76 -2.36 8.26
N ARG A 22 -1.58 -2.95 8.14
CA ARG A 22 -0.36 -2.44 8.78
C ARG A 22 0.85 -2.51 7.84
N ALA A 23 1.52 -1.39 7.64
CA ALA A 23 2.88 -1.38 7.08
C ALA A 23 3.89 -1.34 8.23
N LEU A 24 4.89 -2.23 8.19
CA LEU A 24 5.95 -2.31 9.19
C LEU A 24 7.29 -1.82 8.62
N ALA A 25 8.21 -1.45 9.52
CA ALA A 25 9.60 -1.15 9.18
C ALA A 25 9.79 -0.13 8.04
N LEU A 26 9.04 0.98 8.07
CA LEU A 26 9.03 1.97 6.98
C LEU A 26 10.43 2.53 6.64
N GLY A 27 11.26 2.86 7.63
CA GLY A 27 12.56 3.48 7.36
C GLY A 27 12.40 4.79 6.56
N SER A 28 12.90 4.81 5.32
CA SER A 28 12.73 5.93 4.37
C SER A 28 11.52 5.80 3.45
N CYS A 29 10.79 4.69 3.52
CA CYS A 29 9.59 4.46 2.72
C CYS A 29 8.42 5.31 3.22
N ILE A 30 7.39 5.42 2.39
CA ILE A 30 6.17 6.17 2.68
C ILE A 30 4.98 5.21 2.67
N ALA A 31 4.21 5.19 3.75
CA ALA A 31 2.90 4.55 3.77
C ALA A 31 1.81 5.58 3.43
N VAL A 32 1.07 5.36 2.35
CA VAL A 32 -0.10 6.17 1.99
C VAL A 32 -1.34 5.38 2.39
N VAL A 33 -2.20 5.99 3.21
CA VAL A 33 -3.41 5.36 3.73
C VAL A 33 -4.64 6.07 3.19
N ALA A 34 -5.60 5.32 2.68
CA ALA A 34 -6.90 5.83 2.26
C ALA A 34 -8.02 5.04 2.97
N TYR A 35 -9.08 5.74 3.36
CA TYR A 35 -10.25 5.11 3.97
C TYR A 35 -11.54 5.74 3.44
N ASP A 36 -12.38 4.91 2.83
CA ASP A 36 -13.74 5.25 2.46
C ASP A 36 -14.66 4.98 3.65
N ALA A 37 -15.08 6.04 4.35
CA ALA A 37 -15.95 5.93 5.52
C ALA A 37 -17.39 5.49 5.20
N LYS A 38 -17.86 5.71 3.97
CA LYS A 38 -19.23 5.34 3.56
C LYS A 38 -19.32 3.83 3.34
N ASN A 39 -18.36 3.29 2.59
CA ASN A 39 -18.31 1.86 2.26
C ASN A 39 -17.49 1.04 3.26
N ARG A 40 -16.80 1.72 4.20
CA ARG A 40 -15.90 1.14 5.22
C ARG A 40 -14.75 0.33 4.63
N ILE A 41 -14.16 0.83 3.54
CA ILE A 41 -13.05 0.20 2.84
C ILE A 41 -11.77 0.97 3.16
N GLY A 42 -10.76 0.29 3.67
CA GLY A 42 -9.43 0.86 3.92
C GLY A 42 -8.38 0.28 3.00
N GLY A 43 -7.36 1.06 2.67
CA GLY A 43 -6.19 0.59 1.94
C GLY A 43 -4.91 1.30 2.37
N ILE A 44 -3.79 0.59 2.26
CA ILE A 44 -2.45 1.10 2.51
C ILE A 44 -1.54 0.74 1.35
N ALA A 45 -0.82 1.73 0.81
CA ALA A 45 0.28 1.54 -0.12
C ALA A 45 1.62 1.74 0.60
N HIS A 46 2.54 0.77 0.52
CA HIS A 46 3.88 0.87 1.07
C HIS A 46 4.89 1.21 -0.03
N ILE A 47 5.08 2.51 -0.27
CA ILE A 47 5.82 3.06 -1.41
C ILE A 47 7.31 3.20 -1.08
N MET A 48 8.17 2.78 -2.00
CA MET A 48 9.63 2.83 -1.85
C MET A 48 10.30 3.92 -2.69
N LEU A 49 9.76 4.19 -3.88
CA LEU A 49 10.36 5.02 -4.92
C LEU A 49 9.39 6.10 -5.38
N PHE A 50 9.92 7.24 -5.81
CA PHE A 50 9.16 8.35 -6.38
C PHE A 50 8.87 8.12 -7.88
N GLY A 51 7.87 8.82 -8.42
CA GLY A 51 7.53 8.83 -9.84
C GLY A 51 6.84 7.55 -10.32
N LYS A 52 7.01 7.24 -11.61
CA LYS A 52 6.42 6.08 -12.30
C LYS A 52 7.41 4.93 -12.50
N ALA A 53 6.90 3.71 -12.49
CA ALA A 53 7.63 2.51 -12.85
C ALA A 53 8.14 2.55 -14.31
N PRO A 54 9.36 2.07 -14.59
CA PRO A 54 9.85 1.92 -15.96
C PRO A 54 9.03 0.90 -16.75
N GLU A 55 8.76 1.17 -18.02
CA GLU A 55 7.85 0.38 -18.90
C GLU A 55 8.25 -1.09 -19.13
N ASN A 56 9.49 -1.49 -18.83
CA ASN A 56 10.07 -2.78 -19.23
C ASN A 56 10.55 -3.66 -18.07
N LYS A 57 9.89 -3.64 -16.90
CA LYS A 57 10.28 -4.51 -15.78
C LYS A 57 9.10 -5.30 -15.20
N ASN A 58 9.27 -6.63 -15.12
CA ASN A 58 8.48 -7.57 -14.29
C ASN A 58 8.60 -7.31 -12.77
N GLN A 59 8.94 -6.08 -12.37
CA GLN A 59 9.11 -5.71 -10.97
C GLN A 59 7.80 -5.19 -10.42
N GLU A 60 7.66 -5.24 -9.10
CA GLU A 60 6.48 -4.71 -8.42
C GLU A 60 6.34 -3.21 -8.68
N GLU A 61 5.46 -2.85 -9.59
CA GLU A 61 5.25 -1.45 -10.01
C GLU A 61 4.80 -0.58 -8.85
N ASN A 62 4.04 -1.16 -7.92
CA ASN A 62 3.51 -0.54 -6.71
C ASN A 62 4.58 -0.06 -5.71
N LYS A 63 5.86 -0.33 -5.98
CA LYS A 63 6.95 0.35 -5.26
C LYS A 63 7.11 1.81 -5.65
N TYR A 64 6.60 2.22 -6.82
CA TYR A 64 6.65 3.59 -7.34
C TYR A 64 5.37 4.35 -6.98
N ALA A 65 5.53 5.60 -6.57
CA ALA A 65 4.43 6.41 -6.05
C ALA A 65 3.27 6.55 -7.03
N GLU A 66 3.53 6.84 -8.30
CA GLU A 66 2.47 7.02 -9.30
C GLU A 66 1.69 5.73 -9.50
N ASN A 67 2.36 4.59 -9.69
CA ASN A 67 1.69 3.30 -9.90
C ASN A 67 0.89 2.83 -8.68
N ALA A 68 1.36 3.15 -7.47
CA ALA A 68 0.70 2.74 -6.23
C ALA A 68 -0.60 3.52 -5.93
N ILE A 69 -0.77 4.71 -6.51
CA ILE A 69 -1.88 5.63 -6.20
C ILE A 69 -2.73 6.03 -7.41
N SER A 70 -2.31 5.71 -8.64
CA SER A 70 -3.01 6.08 -9.89
C SER A 70 -4.25 5.24 -10.17
#